data_AF-A0A1G1Z7E6-F1
#
_entry.id   AF-A0A1G1Z7E6-F1
#
_cell.length_a   1.000
_cell.length_b   1.000
_cell.length_c   1.000
_cell.angle_alpha   90.00
_cell.angle_beta   90.00
_cell.angle_gamma   90.00
#
_symmetry.space_group_name_H-M   'P 1'
#
loop_
_entity.id
_entity.type
_entity.pdbx_description
1 polymer ?
#
loop_
_entity_poly.entity_id
_entity_poly.type
_entity_poly.pdbx_seq_one_letter_code
_entity_poly.pdbx_strand_id
1 'polypeptide(L)'
;MVRKILRRAKKSFWLLTAPVWPLARMCMGKWRIVWREKDKDKKHLGYLKPDKTPKEFLAYMRSVGFRRHFMAYKDIDELFSMRKVHEGIFQYHLRFYKNGRITGHYEIAPEANIFKHLREICLEARKDDFLEIMGAWVV
;
A
#
# COMPACT_ATOMS: atom_id res chain seq x y z
N MET A 1 18.80 -21.82 8.39
CA MET A 1 18.06 -21.75 9.68
C MET A 1 17.85 -20.31 10.17
N VAL A 2 18.91 -19.50 10.24
CA VAL A 2 18.90 -18.07 10.65
C VAL A 2 17.85 -17.21 9.93
N ARG A 3 17.72 -17.33 8.60
CA ARG A 3 16.70 -16.59 7.82
C ARG A 3 15.25 -16.88 8.22
N LYS A 4 14.92 -18.11 8.65
CA LYS A 4 13.56 -18.46 9.12
C LYS A 4 13.27 -17.84 10.48
N ILE A 5 14.27 -17.78 11.38
CA ILE A 5 14.15 -17.18 12.71
C ILE A 5 13.97 -15.67 12.60
N LEU A 6 14.80 -14.99 11.82
CA LEU A 6 14.67 -13.55 11.52
C LEU A 6 13.29 -13.21 10.93
N ARG A 7 12.78 -14.03 10.00
CA ARG A 7 11.45 -13.83 9.42
C ARG A 7 10.33 -13.97 10.45
N ARG A 8 10.44 -14.94 11.37
CA ARG A 8 9.47 -15.10 12.47
C ARG A 8 9.55 -13.94 13.45
N ALA A 9 10.75 -13.51 13.83
CA ALA A 9 10.95 -12.35 14.70
C ALA A 9 10.38 -11.06 14.10
N LYS A 10 10.64 -10.79 12.80
CA LYS A 10 10.02 -9.67 12.08
C LYS A 10 8.49 -9.78 12.11
N LYS A 11 7.92 -10.96 11.84
CA LYS A 11 6.46 -11.16 11.87
C LYS A 11 5.88 -10.85 13.26
N SER A 12 6.49 -11.33 14.33
CA SER A 12 6.04 -11.08 15.70
C SER A 12 6.15 -9.60 16.09
N PHE A 13 7.25 -8.93 15.71
CA PHE A 13 7.41 -7.49 15.89
C PHE A 13 6.25 -6.71 15.25
N TRP A 14 5.88 -7.05 14.02
CA TRP A 14 4.77 -6.38 13.33
C TRP A 14 3.41 -6.68 13.95
N LEU A 15 3.17 -7.89 14.45
CA LEU A 15 1.93 -8.23 15.16
C LEU A 15 1.77 -7.43 16.46
N LEU A 16 2.86 -7.25 17.22
CA LEU A 16 2.87 -6.53 18.49
C LEU A 16 2.75 -5.01 18.30
N THR A 17 3.32 -4.46 17.23
CA THR A 17 3.35 -3.02 16.98
C THR A 17 2.13 -2.52 16.20
N ALA A 18 1.45 -3.37 15.43
CA ALA A 18 0.24 -3.04 14.68
C ALA A 18 -0.86 -2.30 15.48
N PRO A 19 -1.23 -2.70 16.72
CA PRO A 19 -2.26 -2.00 17.48
C PRO A 19 -1.82 -0.61 18.00
N VAL A 20 -0.52 -0.39 18.20
CA VAL A 20 0.04 0.89 18.69
C VAL A 20 0.25 1.88 17.54
N TRP A 21 0.36 1.37 16.31
CA TRP A 21 0.68 2.14 15.12
C TRP A 21 -0.26 3.32 14.82
N PRO A 22 -1.59 3.24 15.01
CA PRO A 22 -2.49 4.38 14.80
C PRO A 22 -2.19 5.56 15.74
N LEU A 23 -1.89 5.29 17.02
CA LEU A 23 -1.58 6.32 18.02
C LEU A 23 -0.20 6.95 17.76
N ALA A 24 0.81 6.11 17.52
CA ALA A 24 2.14 6.57 17.16
C ALA A 24 2.11 7.51 15.94
N ARG A 25 1.30 7.18 14.93
CA ARG A 25 1.09 8.03 13.75
C ARG A 25 0.45 9.37 14.02
N MET A 26 -0.56 9.40 14.89
CA MET A 26 -1.25 10.65 15.23
C MET A 26 -0.28 11.65 15.84
N CYS A 27 0.63 11.16 16.70
CA CYS A 27 1.74 11.93 17.24
C CYS A 27 2.74 12.33 16.15
N MET A 28 3.21 11.40 15.30
CA MET A 28 4.19 11.73 14.24
C MET A 28 3.68 12.76 13.22
N GLY A 29 2.38 12.77 12.91
CA GLY A 29 1.76 13.78 12.05
C GLY A 29 1.73 15.18 12.69
N LYS A 30 1.43 15.26 14.00
CA LYS A 30 1.48 16.51 14.76
C LYS A 30 2.90 17.09 14.82
N TRP A 31 3.92 16.23 14.77
CA TRP A 31 5.33 16.60 14.85
C TRP A 31 6.00 16.78 13.48
N ARG A 32 5.25 16.74 12.36
CA ARG A 32 5.76 16.86 10.98
C ARG A 32 6.86 15.84 10.62
N ILE A 33 6.91 14.71 11.33
CA ILE A 33 7.84 13.61 11.04
C ILE A 33 7.40 12.85 9.78
N VAL A 34 6.09 12.84 9.51
CA VAL A 34 5.50 12.29 8.29
C VAL A 34 5.16 13.45 7.35
N TRP A 35 5.78 13.45 6.18
CA TRP A 35 5.44 14.37 5.09
C TRP A 35 4.28 13.77 4.30
N ARG A 36 3.34 14.62 3.88
CA ARG A 36 2.29 14.22 2.93
C ARG A 36 2.59 14.86 1.61
N GLU A 37 2.85 14.06 0.59
CA GLU A 37 2.68 14.52 -0.76
C GLU A 37 1.25 15.04 -0.95
N LYS A 38 1.12 16.33 -1.30
CA LYS A 38 -0.17 17.01 -1.45
C LYS A 38 -0.93 16.56 -2.71
N ASP A 39 -0.20 16.07 -3.71
CA ASP A 39 -0.75 15.65 -5.00
C ASP A 39 -1.24 14.20 -4.97
N LYS A 40 -2.48 14.01 -4.53
CA LYS A 40 -3.18 12.72 -4.65
C LYS A 40 -3.38 12.30 -6.10
N ASP A 41 -3.32 13.25 -7.04
CA ASP A 41 -3.61 13.02 -8.45
C ASP A 41 -2.45 12.32 -9.17
N LYS A 42 -1.20 12.51 -8.72
CA LYS A 42 -0.02 11.79 -9.26
C LYS A 42 -0.09 10.28 -9.04
N LYS A 43 -0.91 9.84 -8.10
CA LYS A 43 -1.12 8.43 -7.73
C LYS A 43 -2.37 7.85 -8.38
N HIS A 44 -3.10 8.62 -9.19
CA HIS A 44 -4.34 8.15 -9.81
C HIS A 44 -4.05 7.18 -10.97
N LEU A 45 -4.60 5.98 -10.85
CA LEU A 45 -4.42 4.90 -11.83
C LEU A 45 -5.63 4.71 -12.74
N GLY A 46 -6.80 5.21 -12.33
CA GLY A 46 -8.06 5.11 -13.06
C GLY A 46 -9.23 4.80 -12.12
N TYR A 47 -10.36 4.46 -12.71
CA TYR A 47 -11.57 3.99 -12.03
C TYR A 47 -11.81 2.52 -12.34
N LEU A 48 -12.43 1.81 -11.42
CA LEU A 48 -12.93 0.47 -11.70
C LEU A 48 -13.95 0.53 -12.85
N LYS A 49 -13.82 -0.38 -13.81
CA LYS A 49 -14.81 -0.52 -14.87
C LYS A 49 -16.22 -0.72 -14.30
N PRO A 50 -17.26 -0.11 -14.90
CA PRO A 50 -18.61 -0.13 -14.37
C PRO A 50 -19.26 -1.53 -14.37
N ASP A 51 -18.78 -2.44 -15.22
CA ASP A 51 -19.21 -3.84 -15.29
C ASP A 51 -18.48 -4.76 -14.29
N LYS A 52 -17.57 -4.22 -13.46
CA LYS A 52 -16.80 -4.98 -12.47
C LYS A 52 -17.18 -4.58 -11.06
N THR A 53 -17.20 -5.56 -10.17
CA THR A 53 -17.44 -5.30 -8.74
C THR A 53 -16.13 -5.16 -7.96
N PRO A 54 -16.12 -4.40 -6.84
CA PRO A 54 -14.94 -4.31 -5.96
C PRO A 54 -14.50 -5.67 -5.40
N LYS A 55 -15.45 -6.61 -5.23
CA LYS A 55 -15.18 -7.97 -4.74
C LYS A 55 -14.39 -8.78 -5.77
N GLU A 56 -14.78 -8.71 -7.04
CA GLU A 56 -14.06 -9.37 -8.14
C GLU A 56 -12.68 -8.77 -8.34
N PHE A 57 -12.58 -7.44 -8.31
CA PHE A 57 -11.30 -6.75 -8.36
C PHE A 57 -10.37 -7.19 -7.22
N LEU A 58 -10.88 -7.27 -5.99
CA LEU A 58 -10.11 -7.76 -4.84
C LEU A 58 -9.65 -9.21 -5.02
N ALA A 59 -10.50 -10.08 -5.58
CA ALA A 59 -10.17 -11.47 -5.87
C ALA A 59 -9.08 -11.57 -6.95
N TYR A 60 -9.18 -10.78 -8.01
CA TYR A 60 -8.17 -10.68 -9.05
C TYR A 60 -6.84 -10.17 -8.52
N MET A 61 -6.84 -9.06 -7.77
CA MET A 61 -5.61 -8.52 -7.20
C MET A 61 -4.90 -9.54 -6.30
N ARG A 62 -5.66 -10.38 -5.58
CA ARG A 62 -5.09 -11.50 -4.82
C ARG A 62 -4.45 -12.58 -5.70
N SER A 63 -5.06 -12.92 -6.84
CA SER A 63 -4.50 -13.93 -7.75
C SER A 63 -3.19 -13.47 -8.38
N VAL A 64 -3.02 -12.17 -8.64
CA VAL A 64 -1.76 -11.58 -9.14
C VAL A 64 -0.74 -11.23 -8.03
N GLY A 65 -0.99 -11.69 -6.79
CA GLY A 65 -0.03 -11.68 -5.68
C GLY A 65 -0.15 -10.50 -4.71
N PHE A 66 -1.14 -9.63 -4.86
CA PHE A 66 -1.40 -8.59 -3.85
C PHE A 66 -2.07 -9.18 -2.62
N ARG A 67 -1.76 -8.59 -1.46
CA ARG A 67 -2.34 -8.95 -0.16
C ARG A 67 -2.82 -7.70 0.55
N ARG A 68 -3.77 -7.85 1.49
CA ARG A 68 -4.28 -6.72 2.27
C ARG A 68 -3.12 -6.05 3.03
N HIS A 69 -3.04 -4.72 2.95
CA HIS A 69 -2.04 -3.94 3.66
C HIS A 69 -2.62 -3.46 4.99
N PHE A 70 -2.25 -4.12 6.09
CA PHE A 70 -2.80 -3.83 7.42
C PHE A 70 -2.23 -2.56 8.06
N MET A 71 -1.04 -2.14 7.65
CA MET A 71 -0.34 -0.98 8.21
C MET A 71 -0.37 0.22 7.27
N ALA A 72 -1.32 0.31 6.33
CA ALA A 72 -1.50 1.50 5.50
C ALA A 72 -2.13 2.66 6.28
N TYR A 73 -1.95 3.89 5.83
CA TYR A 73 -2.86 4.98 6.23
C TYR A 73 -4.19 4.75 5.54
N LYS A 74 -5.29 4.74 6.30
CA LYS A 74 -6.63 4.64 5.71
C LYS A 74 -7.08 6.04 5.32
N ASP A 75 -7.20 6.30 4.03
CA ASP A 75 -7.75 7.56 3.55
C ASP A 75 -9.25 7.66 3.78
N ILE A 76 -9.77 8.90 3.78
CA ILE A 76 -11.21 9.16 3.71
C ILE A 76 -11.76 8.45 2.46
N ASP A 77 -12.84 7.71 2.66
CA ASP A 77 -13.52 6.88 1.65
C ASP A 77 -12.71 5.72 1.06
N GLU A 78 -11.55 5.38 1.63
CA GLU A 78 -10.85 4.13 1.30
C GLU A 78 -11.66 2.92 1.79
N LEU A 79 -11.98 2.01 0.87
CA LEU A 79 -12.61 0.73 1.17
C LEU A 79 -11.57 -0.33 1.54
N PHE A 80 -10.48 -0.43 0.77
CA PHE A 80 -9.38 -1.34 1.08
C PHE A 80 -8.05 -0.86 0.49
N SER A 81 -6.97 -1.22 1.20
CA SER A 81 -5.59 -1.08 0.74
C SER A 81 -4.94 -2.46 0.55
N MET A 82 -4.15 -2.57 -0.51
CA MET A 82 -3.42 -3.77 -0.88
C MET A 82 -1.96 -3.46 -1.17
N ARG A 83 -1.10 -4.46 -1.02
CA ARG A 83 0.30 -4.38 -1.39
C ARG A 83 0.82 -5.66 -2.02
N LYS A 84 1.83 -5.53 -2.88
CA LYS A 84 2.65 -6.63 -3.41
C LYS A 84 4.11 -6.29 -3.17
N VAL A 85 4.81 -7.10 -2.38
CA VAL A 85 6.24 -6.92 -2.11
C VAL A 85 7.03 -7.31 -3.35
N HIS A 86 7.94 -6.44 -3.76
CA HIS A 86 8.83 -6.65 -4.89
C HIS A 86 10.27 -6.77 -4.37
N GLU A 87 10.90 -7.92 -4.67
CA GLU A 87 12.29 -8.25 -4.29
C GLU A 87 12.62 -8.14 -2.78
N GLY A 88 11.61 -8.06 -1.92
CA GLY A 88 11.80 -7.91 -0.48
C GLY A 88 12.26 -6.52 -0.02
N ILE A 89 12.46 -5.58 -0.95
CA ILE A 89 12.94 -4.22 -0.68
C ILE A 89 11.84 -3.19 -0.93
N PHE A 90 11.08 -3.37 -2.01
CA PHE A 90 10.06 -2.43 -2.44
C PHE A 90 8.67 -3.05 -2.35
N GLN A 91 7.64 -2.23 -2.57
CA GLN A 91 6.27 -2.67 -2.68
C GLN A 91 5.50 -1.83 -3.70
N TYR A 92 4.62 -2.49 -4.44
CA TYR A 92 3.48 -1.84 -5.07
C TYR A 92 2.39 -1.71 -4.02
N HIS A 93 1.89 -0.50 -3.81
CA HIS A 93 0.82 -0.19 -2.88
C HIS A 93 -0.37 0.35 -3.67
N LEU A 94 -1.55 -0.23 -3.45
CA LEU A 94 -2.79 0.13 -4.12
C LEU A 94 -3.88 0.46 -3.10
N ARG A 95 -4.70 1.46 -3.39
CA ARG A 95 -5.87 1.85 -2.60
C ARG A 95 -7.10 1.91 -3.50
N PHE A 96 -8.22 1.46 -2.96
CA PHE A 96 -9.51 1.47 -3.61
C PHE A 96 -10.50 2.32 -2.79
N TYR A 97 -11.21 3.23 -3.46
CA TYR A 97 -12.12 4.18 -2.83
C TYR A 97 -13.60 3.87 -3.13
N LYS A 98 -14.51 4.37 -2.29
CA LYS A 98 -15.97 4.15 -2.44
C LYS A 98 -16.53 4.55 -3.80
N ASN A 99 -15.97 5.60 -4.41
CA ASN A 99 -16.37 6.09 -5.73
C ASN A 99 -15.75 5.29 -6.90
N GLY A 100 -15.14 4.13 -6.64
CA GLY A 100 -14.48 3.32 -7.65
C GLY A 100 -13.11 3.83 -8.06
N ARG A 101 -12.64 4.96 -7.53
CA ARG A 101 -11.28 5.47 -7.80
C ARG A 101 -10.24 4.46 -7.33
N ILE A 102 -9.19 4.29 -8.11
CA ILE A 102 -8.02 3.49 -7.76
C ILE A 102 -6.80 4.41 -7.77
N THR A 103 -6.00 4.31 -6.71
CA THR A 103 -4.68 4.94 -6.64
C THR A 103 -3.62 3.92 -6.29
N GLY A 104 -2.40 4.22 -6.68
CA GLY A 104 -1.27 3.41 -6.27
C GLY A 104 0.06 4.09 -6.51
N HIS A 105 1.06 3.55 -5.85
CA HIS A 105 2.43 3.99 -5.94
C HIS A 105 3.37 2.83 -5.60
N TYR A 106 4.60 2.94 -6.06
CA TYR A 106 5.71 2.07 -5.74
C TYR A 106 6.60 2.76 -4.71
N GLU A 107 7.00 2.06 -3.66
CA GLU A 107 7.80 2.65 -2.59
C GLU A 107 8.66 1.59 -1.88
N ILE A 108 9.63 2.04 -1.08
CA ILE A 108 10.36 1.15 -0.17
C ILE A 108 9.38 0.49 0.80
N ALA A 109 9.49 -0.83 0.96
CA ALA A 109 8.67 -1.57 1.89
C ALA A 109 9.04 -1.21 3.34
N PRO A 110 8.06 -1.11 4.26
CA PRO A 110 8.33 -0.80 5.66
C PRO A 110 9.26 -1.84 6.33
N GLU A 111 9.26 -3.09 5.85
CA GLU A 111 10.13 -4.17 6.33
C GLU A 111 11.60 -4.04 5.92
N ALA A 112 11.88 -3.25 4.87
CA ALA A 112 13.22 -2.95 4.41
C ALA A 112 13.77 -1.71 5.12
N ASN A 113 12.99 -0.62 5.18
CA ASN A 113 13.37 0.56 5.96
C ASN A 113 12.13 1.41 6.33
N ILE A 114 11.70 1.33 7.59
CA ILE A 114 10.51 2.04 8.08
C ILE A 114 10.65 3.57 8.04
N PHE A 115 11.83 4.11 8.30
CA PHE A 115 12.04 5.57 8.29
C PHE A 115 11.99 6.14 6.88
N LYS A 116 12.59 5.45 5.91
CA LYS A 116 12.52 5.84 4.49
C LYS A 116 11.09 5.74 3.97
N HIS A 117 10.38 4.65 4.31
CA HIS A 117 8.97 4.46 3.98
C HIS A 117 8.09 5.59 4.55
N LEU A 118 8.24 5.93 5.84
CA LEU A 118 7.48 7.02 6.47
C LEU A 118 7.76 8.42 5.90
N ARG A 119 8.93 8.59 5.27
CA ARG A 119 9.34 9.85 4.60
C ARG A 119 9.03 9.85 3.11
N GLU A 120 8.30 8.84 2.60
CA GLU A 120 7.96 8.69 1.17
C GLU A 120 9.21 8.72 0.26
N ILE A 121 10.37 8.24 0.74
CA ILE A 121 11.61 8.18 -0.04
C ILE A 121 11.50 7.08 -1.09
N CYS A 122 11.87 7.41 -2.34
CA CYS A 122 11.70 6.55 -3.53
C CYS A 122 10.23 6.20 -3.81
N LEU A 123 9.31 7.13 -3.53
CA LEU A 123 7.94 7.01 -3.98
C LEU A 123 7.86 7.32 -5.48
N GLU A 124 7.33 6.38 -6.25
CA GLU A 124 7.17 6.47 -7.70
C GLU A 124 5.73 6.11 -8.08
N ALA A 125 5.17 6.71 -9.13
CA ALA A 125 3.82 6.35 -9.58
C ALA A 125 3.79 4.94 -10.24
N ARG A 126 4.80 4.61 -11.06
CA ARG A 126 4.90 3.39 -11.87
C ARG A 126 3.57 2.99 -12.54
N LYS A 127 2.90 3.98 -13.14
CA LYS A 127 1.55 3.82 -13.70
C LYS A 127 1.50 2.70 -14.73
N ASP A 128 2.50 2.58 -15.58
CA ASP A 128 2.56 1.56 -16.63
C ASP A 128 2.62 0.14 -16.05
N ASP A 129 3.48 -0.11 -15.05
CA ASP A 129 3.52 -1.39 -14.32
C ASP A 129 2.14 -1.75 -13.73
N PHE A 130 1.46 -0.75 -13.16
CA PHE A 130 0.13 -0.95 -12.61
C PHE A 130 -0.89 -1.27 -13.72
N LEU A 131 -0.85 -0.57 -14.84
CA LEU A 131 -1.75 -0.81 -15.97
C LEU A 131 -1.46 -2.14 -16.68
N GLU A 132 -0.21 -2.62 -16.69
CA GLU A 132 0.10 -3.97 -17.15
C GLU A 132 -0.57 -5.02 -16.26
N ILE A 133 -0.57 -4.79 -14.94
CA ILE A 133 -1.18 -5.70 -13.97
C ILE A 133 -2.71 -5.64 -13.98
N MET A 134 -3.34 -4.48 -14.13
CA MET A 134 -4.79 -4.32 -13.94
C MET A 134 -5.52 -3.55 -15.05
N GLY A 135 -4.89 -3.31 -16.19
CA GLY A 135 -5.46 -2.53 -17.30
C GLY A 135 -6.82 -3.05 -17.78
N ALA A 136 -7.03 -4.36 -17.75
CA ALA A 136 -8.32 -4.96 -18.09
C ALA A 136 -9.46 -4.61 -17.10
N TRP A 137 -9.14 -4.07 -15.93
CA TRP A 137 -10.08 -3.76 -14.84
C TRP A 137 -10.34 -2.27 -14.65
N VAL A 138 -9.52 -1.40 -15.26
CA VAL A 138 -9.57 0.05 -15.04
C VAL A 138 -9.94 0.81 -16.31
N VAL A 139 -10.52 2.00 -16.13
CA VAL A 139 -10.86 3.00 -17.16
C VAL A 139 -10.41 4.39 -16.72
#